data_AF-A0A2A7B3U1-F1
#
_entry.id   AF-A0A2A7B3U1-F1
#
_cell.length_a   1.000
_cell.length_b   1.000
_cell.length_c   1.000
_cell.angle_alpha   90.00
_cell.angle_beta   90.00
_cell.angle_gamma   90.00
#
_symmetry.space_group_name_H-M   'P 1'
#
loop_
_entity.id
_entity.type
_entity.pdbx_description
1 polymer ?
#
loop_
_entity_poly.entity_id
_entity_poly.type
_entity_poly.pdbx_seq_one_letter_code
_entity_poly.pdbx_strand_id
1 'polypeptide(L)'
;MKHKRLTALVLAGCGGTKSSSGSAAASQSTGSSQNAPALATQKERITEQFTLEKTVRDEWDSAQKLTIHVPQLVCDSPDAESINDELAARYAAEYRDYESYPQAEVSQDEWCPQIYIDWDAYWYGDCVSLVVRSYYGGTDPIYSQGWCFDFAAGHKLSVTELLMRMGLDPDETQLAVYRAAIQTFDRNMVQQEYYDSLRENGMLSGMRADTLRDNGLENLTVLLKNENTVTLVAGYHTTAGSGWRPLEVEFPLTPAAPAKTPVLTDTYGSVSVLLDGDTRTVTIKRTPETIAWAEDYDIRLDGDVTLPIRNAYHNYVDVCIGELGASFHPVVYLLTEDGFVEYVDVLRCLLYGQSLFCADPIYIANNGTALALRDAEVSLLCADGTETELAPLTAEWNSPQQVDSTGSFSLGEGEDWCWLDLNSGGGCQLATHNNRYFYQGAVTYLGATPDGTALGFSLIRDTENGPEWVAFSAALKLDYRIDCLILTPLSGQNPLTNETVPLVLTHSYG
;
A
#
# COMPACT_ATOMS: atom_id res chain seq x y z
N MET A 1 -60.61 -4.31 15.93
CA MET A 1 -61.27 -4.78 17.17
C MET A 1 -60.94 -6.25 17.40
N LYS A 2 -60.40 -6.57 18.59
CA LYS A 2 -60.37 -7.87 19.32
C LYS A 2 -59.67 -9.05 18.61
N HIS A 3 -58.39 -9.38 18.86
CA HIS A 3 -57.73 -9.95 20.07
C HIS A 3 -58.32 -11.25 20.65
N LYS A 4 -57.48 -12.29 20.69
CA LYS A 4 -57.17 -13.25 21.80
C LYS A 4 -55.81 -13.90 21.42
N ARG A 5 -54.65 -13.64 22.07
CA ARG A 5 -54.15 -14.04 23.42
C ARG A 5 -54.16 -15.57 23.60
N LEU A 6 -53.15 -16.30 24.10
CA LEU A 6 -52.02 -16.10 25.04
C LEU A 6 -50.84 -17.04 24.58
N THR A 7 -49.58 -17.00 25.03
CA THR A 7 -49.09 -16.87 26.41
C THR A 7 -47.61 -16.49 26.43
N ALA A 8 -47.27 -15.52 27.29
CA ALA A 8 -45.91 -15.17 27.69
C ALA A 8 -45.51 -15.94 28.95
N LEU A 9 -44.24 -16.29 29.08
CA LEU A 9 -43.61 -16.56 30.37
C LEU A 9 -42.47 -15.55 30.56
N VAL A 10 -42.73 -14.58 31.44
CA VAL A 10 -41.75 -13.62 31.97
C VAL A 10 -41.27 -14.19 33.30
N LEU A 11 -39.95 -14.23 33.49
CA LEU A 11 -39.32 -14.30 34.80
C LEU A 11 -38.46 -13.05 34.92
N ALA A 12 -38.94 -12.11 35.72
CA ALA A 12 -38.20 -10.96 36.19
C ALA A 12 -37.29 -11.40 37.35
N GLY A 13 -36.06 -10.89 37.37
CA GLY A 13 -35.15 -10.95 38.50
C GLY A 13 -34.11 -9.84 38.34
N CYS A 14 -34.25 -8.79 39.15
CA CYS A 14 -33.48 -7.56 39.16
C CYS A 14 -32.06 -7.70 39.76
N GLY A 15 -31.20 -6.74 39.42
CA GLY A 15 -29.92 -6.41 40.07
C GLY A 15 -28.77 -6.51 39.08
N GLY A 16 -28.09 -5.46 38.61
CA GLY A 16 -27.84 -4.15 39.19
C GLY A 16 -26.33 -4.04 39.45
N THR A 17 -25.56 -3.52 38.49
CA THR A 17 -24.32 -2.74 38.71
C THR A 17 -23.88 -2.10 37.40
N LYS A 18 -23.70 -0.77 37.47
CA LYS A 18 -23.16 0.10 36.42
C LYS A 18 -21.80 -0.42 35.91
N SER A 19 -21.63 -0.52 34.59
CA SER A 19 -20.31 -0.67 33.96
C SER A 19 -19.67 0.72 33.83
N SER A 20 -18.74 1.03 34.74
CA SER A 20 -17.81 2.14 34.59
C SER A 20 -16.74 1.76 33.57
N SER A 21 -16.78 2.37 32.38
CA SER A 21 -15.65 2.35 31.44
C SER A 21 -14.60 3.35 31.90
N GLY A 22 -13.79 2.93 32.88
CA GLY A 22 -12.53 3.55 33.22
C GLY A 22 -11.42 2.82 32.48
N SER A 23 -10.70 3.53 31.62
CA SER A 23 -9.45 3.08 31.00
C SER A 23 -8.38 2.95 32.07
N ALA A 24 -8.35 1.80 32.73
CA ALA A 24 -7.31 1.40 33.67
C ALA A 24 -7.05 -0.09 33.47
N ALA A 25 -6.45 -0.46 32.34
CA ALA A 25 -5.85 -1.77 32.11
C ALA A 25 -5.00 -1.79 30.85
N ALA A 26 -3.75 -1.35 30.96
CA ALA A 26 -2.64 -1.89 30.17
C ALA A 26 -1.32 -1.65 30.94
N SER A 27 -1.23 -2.23 32.13
CA SER A 27 0.02 -2.32 32.88
C SER A 27 0.10 -3.69 33.51
N GLN A 28 0.22 -4.74 32.70
CA GLN A 28 0.62 -6.09 33.14
C GLN A 28 0.83 -7.00 31.92
N SER A 29 2.05 -6.98 31.37
CA SER A 29 2.63 -8.18 30.77
C SER A 29 3.26 -9.01 31.90
N THR A 30 2.48 -9.89 32.53
CA THR A 30 3.02 -10.87 33.48
C THR A 30 3.55 -12.08 32.73
N GLY A 31 4.88 -12.07 32.49
CA GLY A 31 5.57 -13.12 31.73
C GLY A 31 6.97 -13.52 32.18
N SER A 32 7.70 -12.80 33.04
CA SER A 32 8.99 -13.30 33.57
C SER A 32 9.49 -12.52 34.78
N SER A 33 9.72 -13.22 35.90
CA SER A 33 10.33 -12.68 37.13
C SER A 33 11.83 -12.35 36.99
N GLN A 34 12.38 -12.37 35.77
CA GLN A 34 13.77 -11.98 35.48
C GLN A 34 13.92 -10.55 34.92
N ASN A 35 12.83 -9.87 34.53
CA ASN A 35 12.86 -8.53 33.90
C ASN A 35 12.44 -7.36 34.80
N ALA A 36 12.09 -7.59 36.07
CA ALA A 36 11.60 -6.54 36.97
C ALA A 36 12.56 -5.35 37.21
N PRO A 37 13.90 -5.53 37.32
CA PRO A 37 14.82 -4.40 37.48
C PRO A 37 14.97 -3.59 36.19
N ALA A 38 15.00 -4.26 35.03
CA ALA A 38 15.12 -3.60 33.73
C ALA A 38 13.89 -2.72 33.42
N LEU A 39 12.69 -3.20 33.76
CA LEU A 39 11.44 -2.45 33.56
C LEU A 39 11.38 -1.19 34.45
N ALA A 40 11.89 -1.25 35.68
CA ALA A 40 11.95 -0.09 36.57
C ALA A 40 12.91 0.98 36.03
N THR A 41 14.09 0.58 35.56
CA THR A 41 15.04 1.49 34.91
C THR A 41 14.51 2.05 33.59
N GLN A 42 13.78 1.26 32.79
CA GLN A 42 13.13 1.73 31.56
C GLN A 42 12.06 2.79 31.82
N LYS A 43 11.27 2.65 32.90
CA LYS A 43 10.25 3.65 33.29
C LYS A 43 10.85 5.01 33.67
N GLU A 44 12.06 5.05 34.18
CA GLU A 44 12.74 6.32 34.52
C GLU A 44 13.35 7.01 33.29
N ARG A 45 13.45 6.31 32.15
CA ARG A 45 14.02 6.83 30.91
C ARG A 45 13.04 7.64 30.07
N ILE A 46 11.75 7.62 30.40
CA ILE A 46 10.72 8.42 29.72
C ILE A 46 9.89 9.14 30.77
N THR A 47 9.85 10.46 30.71
CA THR A 47 9.01 11.33 31.56
C THR A 47 7.96 12.04 30.70
N GLU A 48 7.23 12.99 31.27
CA GLU A 48 6.26 13.80 30.53
C GLU A 48 6.76 15.25 30.44
N GLN A 49 6.80 15.81 29.22
CA GLN A 49 7.09 17.24 29.00
C GLN A 49 5.88 18.11 29.37
N PHE A 50 4.70 17.62 29.01
CA PHE A 50 3.42 18.29 29.22
C PHE A 50 2.40 17.30 29.74
N THR A 51 1.68 17.68 30.80
CA THR A 51 0.67 16.84 31.44
C THR A 51 -0.53 17.68 31.83
N LEU A 52 -1.72 17.30 31.36
CA LEU A 52 -2.97 17.97 31.67
C LEU A 52 -4.11 16.96 31.67
N GLU A 53 -4.76 16.80 32.83
CA GLU A 53 -6.04 16.13 32.94
C GLU A 53 -7.06 17.11 33.49
N LYS A 54 -8.06 17.48 32.68
CA LYS A 54 -9.16 18.31 33.15
C LYS A 54 -10.43 18.12 32.34
N THR A 55 -11.53 18.63 32.89
CA THR A 55 -12.77 18.78 32.14
C THR A 55 -12.98 20.27 31.85
N VAL A 56 -13.37 20.60 30.64
CA VAL A 56 -13.65 21.97 30.18
C VAL A 56 -15.07 22.05 29.62
N ARG A 57 -15.58 23.28 29.45
CA ARG A 57 -16.79 23.56 28.67
C ARG A 57 -16.36 24.16 27.33
N ASP A 58 -16.91 23.66 26.24
CA ASP A 58 -16.71 24.28 24.93
C ASP A 58 -17.60 25.52 24.73
N GLU A 59 -17.52 26.11 23.53
CA GLU A 59 -18.30 27.30 23.17
C GLU A 59 -19.82 27.08 23.15
N TRP A 60 -20.28 25.82 23.17
CA TRP A 60 -21.69 25.43 23.25
C TRP A 60 -22.10 24.92 24.64
N ASP A 61 -21.28 25.19 25.67
CA ASP A 61 -21.47 24.76 27.06
C ASP A 61 -21.51 23.23 27.23
N SER A 62 -20.95 22.48 26.28
CA SER A 62 -20.82 21.02 26.37
C SER A 62 -19.53 20.65 27.09
N ALA A 63 -19.63 19.69 28.01
CA ALA A 63 -18.49 19.22 28.78
C ALA A 63 -17.55 18.35 27.92
N GLN A 64 -16.24 18.59 28.00
CA GLN A 64 -15.23 17.80 27.29
C GLN A 64 -14.09 17.40 28.23
N LYS A 65 -13.69 16.13 28.22
CA LYS A 65 -12.57 15.62 29.01
C LYS A 65 -11.28 15.71 28.19
N LEU A 66 -10.29 16.41 28.73
CA LEU A 66 -8.95 16.53 28.17
C LEU A 66 -8.00 15.60 28.95
N THR A 67 -7.23 14.78 28.22
CA THR A 67 -6.21 13.88 28.78
C THR A 67 -4.96 14.00 27.92
N ILE A 68 -4.06 14.91 28.29
CA ILE A 68 -2.88 15.28 27.50
C ILE A 68 -1.63 14.84 28.26
N HIS A 69 -0.92 13.87 27.71
CA HIS A 69 0.33 13.33 28.21
C HIS A 69 1.31 13.29 27.04
N VAL A 70 2.31 14.18 27.07
CA VAL A 70 3.32 14.25 26.00
C VAL A 70 4.65 13.73 26.54
N PRO A 71 5.23 12.67 25.95
CA PRO A 71 6.43 12.04 26.49
C PRO A 71 7.71 12.88 26.31
N GLN A 72 8.72 12.57 27.12
CA GLN A 72 10.08 13.09 27.06
C GLN A 72 11.08 11.95 27.23
N LEU A 73 12.01 11.78 26.29
CA LEU A 73 13.16 10.89 26.47
C LEU A 73 14.17 11.52 27.43
N VAL A 74 14.57 10.79 28.47
CA VAL A 74 15.59 11.19 29.45
C VAL A 74 16.93 10.57 29.06
N CYS A 75 17.60 11.22 28.10
CA CYS A 75 18.92 10.81 27.61
C CYS A 75 19.73 12.05 27.21
N ASP A 76 20.98 12.15 27.65
CA ASP A 76 21.90 13.23 27.29
C ASP A 76 22.53 12.94 25.91
N SER A 77 21.72 13.12 24.86
CA SER A 77 22.13 12.89 23.48
C SER A 77 21.42 13.84 22.52
N PRO A 78 22.07 14.29 21.44
CA PRO A 78 21.46 15.17 20.44
C PRO A 78 20.17 14.61 19.83
N ASP A 79 20.10 13.29 19.61
CA ASP A 79 18.92 12.66 19.00
C ASP A 79 17.73 12.63 19.95
N ALA A 80 17.95 12.42 21.25
CA ALA A 80 16.88 12.51 22.26
C ALA A 80 16.37 13.96 22.39
N GLU A 81 17.26 14.94 22.39
CA GLU A 81 16.90 16.37 22.36
C GLU A 81 16.06 16.68 21.11
N SER A 82 16.49 16.22 19.94
CA SER A 82 15.75 16.41 18.69
C SER A 82 14.37 15.76 18.70
N ILE A 83 14.20 14.56 19.26
CA ILE A 83 12.88 13.90 19.38
C ILE A 83 12.00 14.69 20.36
N ASN A 84 12.55 15.11 21.49
CA ASN A 84 11.81 15.89 22.49
C ASN A 84 11.35 17.25 21.91
N ASP A 85 12.21 17.93 21.16
CA ASP A 85 11.90 19.16 20.45
C ASP A 85 10.83 18.95 19.39
N GLU A 86 10.87 17.84 18.65
CA GLU A 86 9.82 17.49 17.68
C GLU A 86 8.47 17.30 18.37
N LEU A 87 8.43 16.57 19.49
CA LEU A 87 7.21 16.38 20.29
C LEU A 87 6.69 17.71 20.84
N ALA A 88 7.57 18.59 21.30
CA ALA A 88 7.19 19.92 21.77
C ALA A 88 6.68 20.81 20.63
N ALA A 89 7.32 20.79 19.46
CA ALA A 89 6.87 21.53 18.29
C ALA A 89 5.47 21.11 17.84
N ARG A 90 5.14 19.81 17.97
CA ARG A 90 3.83 19.26 17.63
C ARG A 90 2.75 19.64 18.64
N TYR A 91 3.01 19.48 19.93
CA TYR A 91 1.94 19.48 20.94
C TYR A 91 1.96 20.66 21.93
N ALA A 92 3.03 21.45 22.01
CA ALA A 92 3.13 22.51 23.03
C ALA A 92 2.13 23.66 22.81
N ALA A 93 1.85 24.04 21.57
CA ALA A 93 0.88 25.08 21.26
C ALA A 93 -0.54 24.66 21.66
N GLU A 94 -0.91 23.44 21.30
CA GLU A 94 -2.19 22.82 21.62
C GLU A 94 -2.36 22.63 23.13
N TYR A 95 -1.33 22.13 23.81
CA TYR A 95 -1.30 22.03 25.27
C TYR A 95 -1.56 23.39 25.94
N ARG A 96 -0.89 24.46 25.50
CA ARG A 96 -1.06 25.81 26.07
C ARG A 96 -2.46 26.36 25.85
N ASP A 97 -3.06 26.09 24.69
CA ASP A 97 -4.43 26.48 24.42
C ASP A 97 -5.39 25.77 25.38
N TYR A 98 -5.28 24.44 25.48
CA TYR A 98 -6.06 23.66 26.42
C TYR A 98 -5.83 24.06 27.86
N GLU A 99 -4.58 24.30 28.29
CA GLU A 99 -4.21 24.75 29.62
C GLU A 99 -4.92 26.06 29.99
N SER A 100 -5.12 26.97 29.02
CA SER A 100 -5.78 28.26 29.23
C SER A 100 -7.27 28.16 29.59
N TYR A 101 -7.94 27.06 29.23
CA TYR A 101 -9.37 26.89 29.48
C TYR A 101 -9.67 26.71 30.98
N PRO A 102 -10.73 27.33 31.51
CA PRO A 102 -11.11 27.13 32.91
C PRO A 102 -11.56 25.68 33.15
N GLN A 103 -11.20 25.13 34.31
CA GLN A 103 -11.77 23.86 34.77
C GLN A 103 -13.30 24.00 34.89
N ALA A 104 -14.01 23.09 34.26
CA ALA A 104 -15.45 22.98 34.40
C ALA A 104 -15.82 22.09 35.59
N GLU A 105 -16.86 22.49 36.31
CA GLU A 105 -17.59 21.61 37.20
C GLU A 105 -18.64 20.86 36.38
N VAL A 106 -18.52 19.54 36.35
CA VAL A 106 -19.43 18.63 35.63
C VAL A 106 -20.00 17.62 36.61
N SER A 107 -21.26 17.24 36.38
CA SER A 107 -21.87 16.18 37.18
C SER A 107 -21.18 14.85 36.90
N GLN A 108 -21.05 14.00 37.91
CA GLN A 108 -20.37 12.70 37.78
C GLN A 108 -21.07 11.75 36.77
N ASP A 109 -22.37 11.96 36.51
CA ASP A 109 -23.14 11.20 35.52
C ASP A 109 -23.26 11.92 34.16
N GLU A 110 -22.63 13.09 33.98
CA GLU A 110 -22.62 13.82 32.69
C GLU A 110 -21.67 13.12 31.71
N TRP A 111 -22.21 12.67 30.57
CA TRP A 111 -21.38 12.10 29.51
C TRP A 111 -20.58 13.20 28.83
N CYS A 112 -19.27 13.00 28.73
CA CYS A 112 -18.34 13.96 28.13
C CYS A 112 -17.54 13.26 27.02
N PRO A 113 -17.51 13.77 25.77
CA PRO A 113 -16.51 13.35 24.79
C PRO A 113 -15.09 13.58 25.34
N GLN A 114 -14.15 12.74 24.90
CA GLN A 114 -12.76 12.81 25.30
C GLN A 114 -11.89 13.30 24.14
N ILE A 115 -10.99 14.22 24.45
CA ILE A 115 -9.83 14.58 23.64
C ILE A 115 -8.61 14.04 24.38
N TYR A 116 -7.70 13.38 23.67
CA TYR A 116 -6.48 12.91 24.29
C TYR A 116 -5.27 13.02 23.38
N ILE A 117 -4.13 13.26 24.03
CA ILE A 117 -2.79 12.95 23.52
C ILE A 117 -2.20 12.02 24.56
N ASP A 118 -1.83 10.81 24.17
CA ASP A 118 -1.34 9.79 25.08
C ASP A 118 -0.25 8.96 24.39
N TRP A 119 0.53 8.19 25.14
CA TRP A 119 1.67 7.47 24.61
C TRP A 119 1.87 6.08 25.21
N ASP A 120 2.42 5.18 24.41
CA ASP A 120 2.97 3.89 24.85
C ASP A 120 4.46 3.83 24.57
N ALA A 121 5.20 3.10 25.40
CA ALA A 121 6.58 2.74 25.13
C ALA A 121 6.73 1.22 25.08
N TYR A 122 7.18 0.73 23.92
CA TYR A 122 7.43 -0.68 23.64
C TYR A 122 8.93 -0.94 23.66
N TRP A 123 9.41 -1.85 24.50
CA TRP A 123 10.84 -2.01 24.78
C TRP A 123 11.43 -3.29 24.19
N TYR A 124 12.65 -3.20 23.66
CA TYR A 124 13.51 -4.31 23.30
C TYR A 124 14.93 -4.05 23.81
N GLY A 125 15.29 -4.64 24.95
CA GLY A 125 16.54 -4.31 25.64
C GLY A 125 16.61 -2.83 26.02
N ASP A 126 17.63 -2.12 25.53
CA ASP A 126 17.80 -0.67 25.70
C ASP A 126 17.13 0.17 24.60
N CYS A 127 16.54 -0.48 23.59
CA CYS A 127 15.80 0.19 22.53
C CYS A 127 14.32 0.36 22.92
N VAL A 128 13.72 1.48 22.52
CA VAL A 128 12.29 1.75 22.67
C VAL A 128 11.67 2.09 21.31
N SER A 129 10.45 1.62 21.07
CA SER A 129 9.51 2.22 20.14
C SER A 129 8.47 3.01 20.94
N LEU A 130 8.58 4.33 20.91
CA LEU A 130 7.68 5.27 21.55
C LEU A 130 6.58 5.63 20.57
N VAL A 131 5.31 5.41 20.95
CA VAL A 131 4.15 5.66 20.09
C VAL A 131 3.25 6.69 20.77
N VAL A 132 3.04 7.82 20.11
CA VAL A 132 2.10 8.86 20.57
C VAL A 132 0.83 8.76 19.74
N ARG A 133 -0.32 8.82 20.41
CA ARG A 133 -1.65 8.83 19.81
C ARG A 133 -2.37 10.13 20.16
N SER A 134 -3.03 10.72 19.18
CA SER A 134 -3.90 11.87 19.40
C SER A 134 -5.30 11.65 18.83
N TYR A 135 -6.29 12.14 19.56
CA TYR A 135 -7.70 12.08 19.19
C TYR A 135 -8.39 13.36 19.65
N TYR A 136 -9.05 14.02 18.70
CA TYR A 136 -9.60 15.38 18.86
C TYR A 136 -11.12 15.40 19.04
N GLY A 137 -11.74 14.23 19.25
CA GLY A 137 -13.18 14.11 19.52
C GLY A 137 -14.03 13.91 18.27
N GLY A 138 -15.35 13.77 18.49
CA GLY A 138 -16.33 13.65 17.42
C GLY A 138 -16.14 12.42 16.53
N THR A 139 -16.00 12.64 15.22
CA THR A 139 -15.75 11.60 14.21
C THR A 139 -14.30 11.63 13.70
N ASP A 140 -13.42 12.35 14.37
CA ASP A 140 -12.03 12.45 13.94
C ASP A 140 -11.34 11.10 14.06
N PRO A 141 -10.45 10.75 13.13
CA PRO A 141 -9.66 9.55 13.26
C PRO A 141 -8.67 9.69 14.42
N ILE A 142 -8.25 8.56 14.99
CA ILE A 142 -7.12 8.53 15.91
C ILE A 142 -5.85 8.61 15.06
N TYR A 143 -5.02 9.61 15.32
CA TYR A 143 -3.71 9.75 14.69
C TYR A 143 -2.68 9.06 15.57
N SER A 144 -1.69 8.40 14.95
CA SER A 144 -0.61 7.70 15.66
C SER A 144 0.72 7.97 14.97
N GLN A 145 1.77 8.21 15.75
CA GLN A 145 3.12 8.38 15.24
C GLN A 145 4.12 7.66 16.17
N GLY A 146 5.12 7.02 15.58
CA GLY A 146 6.14 6.25 16.28
C GLY A 146 7.54 6.84 16.14
N TRP A 147 8.37 6.65 17.17
CA TRP A 147 9.80 6.95 17.18
C TRP A 147 10.56 5.77 17.78
N CYS A 148 11.62 5.32 17.10
CA CYS A 148 12.52 4.29 17.63
C CYS A 148 13.80 4.95 18.19
N PHE A 149 14.25 4.55 19.37
CA PHE A 149 15.42 5.14 20.03
C PHE A 149 16.22 4.11 20.82
N ASP A 150 17.54 4.13 20.69
CA ASP A 150 18.49 3.30 21.42
C ASP A 150 19.12 4.11 22.56
N PHE A 151 18.72 3.83 23.81
CA PHE A 151 19.24 4.53 24.98
C PHE A 151 20.69 4.17 25.32
N ALA A 152 21.19 3.01 24.89
CA ALA A 152 22.58 2.64 25.13
C ALA A 152 23.52 3.41 24.20
N ALA A 153 23.09 3.62 22.94
CA ALA A 153 23.83 4.41 21.96
C ALA A 153 23.55 5.91 22.03
N GLY A 154 22.41 6.32 22.61
CA GLY A 154 21.93 7.71 22.55
C GLY A 154 21.55 8.12 21.12
N HIS A 155 20.94 7.21 20.36
CA HIS A 155 20.75 7.35 18.91
C HIS A 155 19.31 7.04 18.50
N LYS A 156 18.72 7.88 17.64
CA LYS A 156 17.45 7.61 16.98
C LYS A 156 17.64 6.47 15.98
N LEU A 157 16.77 5.47 16.05
CA LEU A 157 16.78 4.36 15.12
C LEU A 157 15.76 4.57 14.01
N SER A 158 16.11 4.14 12.80
CA SER A 158 15.16 3.83 11.74
C SER A 158 14.39 2.54 12.07
N VAL A 159 13.26 2.30 11.39
CA VAL A 159 12.51 1.04 11.55
C VAL A 159 13.38 -0.13 11.10
N THR A 160 14.10 0.03 9.97
CA THR A 160 15.08 -0.94 9.48
C THR A 160 16.13 -1.28 10.54
N GLU A 161 16.72 -0.29 11.18
CA GLU A 161 17.76 -0.51 12.20
C GLU A 161 17.24 -1.23 13.44
N LEU A 162 16.00 -0.94 13.86
CA LEU A 162 15.35 -1.67 14.95
C LEU A 162 15.09 -3.13 14.55
N LEU A 163 14.55 -3.38 13.36
CA LEU A 163 14.29 -4.75 12.86
C LEU A 163 15.57 -5.58 12.76
N MET A 164 16.66 -5.01 12.24
CA MET A 164 17.96 -5.68 12.18
C MET A 164 18.49 -6.04 13.58
N ARG A 165 18.34 -5.16 14.57
CA ARG A 165 18.72 -5.46 15.97
C ARG A 165 17.88 -6.59 16.57
N MET A 166 16.66 -6.76 16.09
CA MET A 166 15.75 -7.84 16.48
C MET A 166 15.99 -9.13 15.68
N GLY A 167 16.91 -9.12 14.71
CA GLY A 167 17.28 -10.29 13.90
C GLY A 167 16.36 -10.56 12.72
N LEU A 168 15.54 -9.58 12.32
CA LEU A 168 14.67 -9.67 11.15
C LEU A 168 15.37 -9.10 9.90
N ASP A 169 15.16 -9.75 8.75
CA ASP A 169 15.60 -9.24 7.45
C ASP A 169 14.63 -8.13 6.98
N PRO A 170 15.10 -6.88 6.77
CA PRO A 170 14.23 -5.78 6.38
C PRO A 170 13.58 -5.94 5.01
N ASP A 171 14.25 -6.59 4.05
CA ASP A 171 13.72 -6.78 2.69
C ASP A 171 12.62 -7.84 2.71
N GLU A 172 12.82 -8.95 3.43
CA GLU A 172 11.78 -9.97 3.64
C GLU A 172 10.59 -9.37 4.41
N THR A 173 10.85 -8.55 5.44
CA THR A 173 9.81 -7.88 6.23
C THR A 173 9.02 -6.89 5.39
N GLN A 174 9.69 -6.07 4.57
CA GLN A 174 9.05 -5.13 3.66
C GLN A 174 8.15 -5.85 2.66
N LEU A 175 8.64 -6.94 2.06
CA LEU A 175 7.85 -7.73 1.12
C LEU A 175 6.63 -8.35 1.81
N ALA A 176 6.78 -8.89 3.01
CA ALA A 176 5.68 -9.46 3.77
C ALA A 176 4.63 -8.41 4.18
N VAL A 177 5.04 -7.19 4.53
CA VAL A 177 4.10 -6.07 4.76
C VAL A 177 3.34 -5.74 3.48
N TYR A 178 4.02 -5.61 2.34
CA TYR A 178 3.35 -5.36 1.06
C TYR A 178 2.36 -6.46 0.71
N ARG A 179 2.71 -7.73 0.95
CA ARG A 179 1.80 -8.85 0.78
C ARG A 179 0.56 -8.71 1.65
N ALA A 180 0.72 -8.48 2.95
CA ALA A 180 -0.41 -8.34 3.87
C ALA A 180 -1.32 -7.16 3.48
N ALA A 181 -0.72 -6.02 3.13
CA ALA A 181 -1.44 -4.81 2.74
C ALA A 181 -2.22 -5.00 1.42
N ILE A 182 -1.57 -5.51 0.36
CA ILE A 182 -2.20 -5.73 -0.94
C ILE A 182 -3.24 -6.84 -0.86
N GLN A 183 -2.96 -7.95 -0.17
CA GLN A 183 -3.95 -9.02 0.00
C GLN A 183 -5.21 -8.51 0.72
N THR A 184 -5.02 -7.68 1.75
CA THR A 184 -6.14 -7.08 2.48
C THR A 184 -6.88 -6.05 1.65
N PHE A 185 -6.17 -5.18 0.93
CA PHE A 185 -6.75 -4.23 -0.01
C PHE A 185 -7.63 -4.95 -1.04
N ASP A 186 -7.04 -5.93 -1.72
CA ASP A 186 -7.68 -6.62 -2.84
C ASP A 186 -8.96 -7.37 -2.38
N ARG A 187 -8.88 -8.10 -1.26
CA ARG A 187 -10.03 -8.81 -0.65
C ARG A 187 -11.16 -7.87 -0.23
N ASN A 188 -10.85 -6.63 0.15
CA ASN A 188 -11.86 -5.67 0.58
C ASN A 188 -12.44 -4.86 -0.59
N MET A 189 -11.67 -4.60 -1.65
CA MET A 189 -12.12 -3.83 -2.81
C MET A 189 -13.17 -4.58 -3.64
N VAL A 190 -13.04 -5.90 -3.79
CA VAL A 190 -14.04 -6.72 -4.51
C VAL A 190 -15.44 -6.66 -3.90
N GLN A 191 -15.54 -6.36 -2.60
CA GLN A 191 -16.81 -6.30 -1.89
C GLN A 191 -17.55 -4.98 -2.07
N GLN A 192 -16.92 -4.00 -2.72
CA GLN A 192 -17.47 -2.66 -2.85
C GLN A 192 -18.35 -2.52 -4.09
N GLU A 193 -19.53 -1.91 -3.92
CA GLU A 193 -20.51 -1.69 -5.00
C GLU A 193 -19.99 -0.77 -6.12
N TYR A 194 -18.97 0.03 -5.84
CA TYR A 194 -18.36 1.00 -6.75
C TYR A 194 -17.06 0.48 -7.39
N TYR A 195 -16.74 -0.81 -7.25
CA TYR A 195 -15.55 -1.42 -7.82
C TYR A 195 -15.36 -1.09 -9.31
N ASP A 196 -16.38 -1.31 -10.14
CA ASP A 196 -16.30 -1.05 -11.58
C ASP A 196 -16.02 0.42 -11.88
N SER A 197 -16.65 1.34 -11.14
CA SER A 197 -16.40 2.78 -11.30
C SER A 197 -14.97 3.17 -10.93
N LEU A 198 -14.37 2.57 -9.89
CA LEU A 198 -12.99 2.84 -9.50
C LEU A 198 -11.99 2.26 -10.48
N ARG A 199 -12.31 1.09 -11.05
CA ARG A 199 -11.50 0.46 -12.09
C ARG A 199 -11.50 1.32 -13.34
N GLU A 200 -12.69 1.69 -13.83
CA GLU A 200 -12.87 2.44 -15.08
C GLU A 200 -12.23 3.84 -15.04
N ASN A 201 -12.20 4.50 -13.88
CA ASN A 201 -11.62 5.83 -13.74
C ASN A 201 -10.13 5.82 -13.29
N GLY A 202 -9.51 4.64 -13.18
CA GLY A 202 -8.11 4.47 -12.77
C GLY A 202 -7.83 4.63 -11.27
N MET A 203 -8.83 5.00 -10.45
CA MET A 203 -8.66 5.22 -9.01
C MET A 203 -8.30 3.92 -8.28
N LEU A 204 -8.79 2.76 -8.72
CA LEU A 204 -8.45 1.47 -8.12
C LEU A 204 -6.95 1.21 -8.17
N SER A 205 -6.33 1.36 -9.34
CA SER A 205 -4.91 1.13 -9.54
C SER A 205 -4.06 2.17 -8.79
N GLY A 206 -4.50 3.43 -8.76
CA GLY A 206 -3.89 4.48 -7.95
C GLY A 206 -3.93 4.18 -6.45
N MET A 207 -5.07 3.76 -5.92
CA MET A 207 -5.20 3.36 -4.51
C MET A 207 -4.34 2.14 -4.16
N ARG A 208 -4.17 1.21 -5.11
CA ARG A 208 -3.29 0.05 -4.92
C ARG A 208 -1.82 0.46 -4.89
N ALA A 209 -1.40 1.38 -5.75
CA ALA A 209 -0.06 1.97 -5.72
C ALA A 209 0.18 2.78 -4.44
N ASP A 210 -0.79 3.59 -4.03
CA ASP A 210 -0.72 4.36 -2.78
C ASP A 210 -0.68 3.45 -1.54
N THR A 211 -1.35 2.30 -1.59
CA THR A 211 -1.22 1.26 -0.56
C THR A 211 0.22 0.75 -0.48
N LEU A 212 0.92 0.52 -1.59
CA LEU A 212 2.34 0.14 -1.53
C LEU A 212 3.22 1.27 -1.01
N ARG A 213 3.03 2.49 -1.52
CA ARG A 213 3.82 3.67 -1.15
C ARG A 213 3.79 3.92 0.36
N ASP A 214 2.59 3.95 0.93
CA ASP A 214 2.38 4.33 2.34
C ASP A 214 2.73 3.20 3.31
N ASN A 215 3.03 2.00 2.79
CA ASN A 215 3.54 0.85 3.55
C ASN A 215 5.06 0.65 3.43
N GLY A 216 5.81 1.65 2.96
CA GLY A 216 7.28 1.64 3.05
C GLY A 216 7.74 1.51 4.51
N LEU A 217 8.72 0.67 4.78
CA LEU A 217 9.12 0.21 6.12
C LEU A 217 9.39 1.35 7.09
N GLU A 218 10.05 2.41 6.63
CA GLU A 218 10.39 3.59 7.44
C GLU A 218 9.20 4.48 7.81
N ASN A 219 8.04 4.28 7.14
CA ASN A 219 6.80 4.97 7.47
C ASN A 219 5.97 4.22 8.52
N LEU A 220 6.35 2.99 8.87
CA LEU A 220 5.56 2.13 9.73
C LEU A 220 5.84 2.37 11.20
N THR A 221 4.80 2.21 12.03
CA THR A 221 4.96 2.20 13.48
C THR A 221 5.25 0.79 13.98
N VAL A 222 6.26 0.65 14.83
CA VAL A 222 6.64 -0.65 15.43
C VAL A 222 5.99 -0.80 16.80
N LEU A 223 5.24 -1.88 17.02
CA LEU A 223 4.65 -2.24 18.31
C LEU A 223 5.27 -3.56 18.79
N LEU A 224 5.80 -3.58 20.01
CA LEU A 224 6.39 -4.77 20.63
C LEU A 224 5.48 -5.27 21.75
N LYS A 225 4.26 -5.67 21.36
CA LYS A 225 3.20 -6.06 22.31
C LYS A 225 3.50 -7.38 23.00
N ASN A 226 4.23 -8.28 22.34
CA ASN A 226 4.55 -9.62 22.81
C ASN A 226 6.08 -9.81 22.86
N GLU A 227 6.57 -10.65 23.78
CA GLU A 227 8.01 -10.83 24.01
C GLU A 227 8.78 -11.39 22.79
N ASN A 228 8.11 -12.16 21.92
CA ASN A 228 8.75 -12.91 20.83
C ASN A 228 8.29 -12.46 19.43
N THR A 229 7.58 -11.33 19.32
CA THR A 229 7.08 -10.85 18.02
C THR A 229 7.25 -9.34 17.87
N VAL A 230 7.30 -8.91 16.62
CA VAL A 230 7.26 -7.51 16.21
C VAL A 230 5.98 -7.30 15.43
N THR A 231 5.20 -6.30 15.81
CA THR A 231 4.04 -5.89 15.02
C THR A 231 4.37 -4.59 14.29
N LEU A 232 4.19 -4.57 12.97
CA LEU A 232 4.24 -3.35 12.16
C LEU A 232 2.81 -2.88 11.89
N VAL A 233 2.54 -1.60 12.16
CA VAL A 233 1.25 -0.97 11.83
C VAL A 233 1.32 -0.48 10.39
N ALA A 234 0.91 -1.38 9.50
CA ALA A 234 0.67 -1.15 8.09
C ALA A 234 -0.73 -0.55 7.87
N GLY A 235 -1.19 -0.55 6.63
CA GLY A 235 -2.58 -0.27 6.30
C GLY A 235 -2.89 -0.45 4.83
N TYR A 236 -4.06 0.01 4.41
CA TYR A 236 -4.46 0.02 3.00
C TYR A 236 -5.42 1.17 2.72
N HIS A 237 -5.41 1.63 1.47
CA HIS A 237 -6.30 2.69 1.03
C HIS A 237 -7.73 2.19 0.84
N THR A 238 -8.69 3.07 1.10
CA THR A 238 -10.13 2.81 0.94
C THR A 238 -10.83 4.08 0.48
N THR A 239 -12.00 3.96 -0.16
CA THR A 239 -12.82 5.14 -0.47
C THR A 239 -13.64 5.63 0.73
N ALA A 240 -13.64 4.88 1.84
CA ALA A 240 -14.42 5.19 3.03
C ALA A 240 -13.60 5.92 4.11
N GLY A 241 -14.22 6.88 4.80
CA GLY A 241 -13.62 7.54 5.96
C GLY A 241 -12.43 8.42 5.59
N SER A 242 -11.31 8.26 6.30
CA SER A 242 -10.06 9.02 6.11
C SER A 242 -9.27 8.64 4.85
N GLY A 243 -9.76 7.68 4.06
CA GLY A 243 -9.02 7.14 2.91
C GLY A 243 -8.02 6.04 3.26
N TRP A 244 -7.77 5.78 4.56
CA TRP A 244 -6.76 4.82 5.04
C TRP A 244 -7.31 3.96 6.17
N ARG A 245 -7.02 2.65 6.15
CA ARG A 245 -7.35 1.72 7.23
C ARG A 245 -6.09 1.03 7.76
N PRO A 246 -5.82 1.08 9.08
CA PRO A 246 -4.67 0.43 9.67
C PRO A 246 -4.79 -1.09 9.64
N LEU A 247 -3.64 -1.76 9.54
CA LEU A 247 -3.48 -3.21 9.53
C LEU A 247 -2.26 -3.57 10.39
N GLU A 248 -2.45 -4.41 11.40
CA GLU A 248 -1.33 -4.92 12.19
C GLU A 248 -0.76 -6.18 11.53
N VAL A 249 0.53 -6.15 11.17
CA VAL A 249 1.26 -7.29 10.58
C VAL A 249 2.28 -7.77 11.60
N GLU A 250 2.14 -9.02 12.06
CA GLU A 250 2.97 -9.58 13.14
C GLU A 250 4.04 -10.53 12.59
N PHE A 251 5.28 -10.34 13.06
CA PHE A 251 6.47 -11.08 12.67
C PHE A 251 7.07 -11.79 13.88
N PRO A 252 7.31 -13.10 13.83
CA PRO A 252 8.00 -13.79 14.91
C PRO A 252 9.50 -13.48 14.88
N LEU A 253 10.10 -13.17 16.04
CA LEU A 253 11.54 -12.95 16.18
C LEU A 253 12.37 -14.21 15.92
N THR A 254 11.74 -15.37 16.05
CA THR A 254 12.29 -16.65 15.62
C THR A 254 11.46 -17.15 14.45
N PRO A 255 11.98 -17.10 13.21
CA PRO A 255 11.24 -17.55 12.05
C PRO A 255 10.79 -19.00 12.22
N ALA A 256 9.50 -19.25 11.98
CA ALA A 256 9.05 -20.61 11.78
C ALA A 256 9.68 -21.15 10.48
N ALA A 257 9.82 -22.48 10.37
CA ALA A 257 10.18 -23.07 9.09
C ALA A 257 9.17 -22.58 8.03
N PRO A 258 9.62 -22.11 6.85
CA PRO A 258 8.72 -21.57 5.84
C PRO A 258 7.66 -22.62 5.53
N ALA A 259 6.41 -22.17 5.48
CA ALA A 259 5.32 -23.02 5.02
C ALA A 259 5.70 -23.52 3.63
N LYS A 260 5.58 -24.84 3.40
CA LYS A 260 5.78 -25.39 2.06
C LYS A 260 4.62 -24.93 1.18
N THR A 261 4.85 -23.88 0.41
CA THR A 261 3.99 -23.53 -0.71
C THR A 261 4.23 -24.52 -1.84
N PRO A 262 3.17 -24.93 -2.57
CA PRO A 262 3.34 -25.77 -3.74
C PRO A 262 4.15 -25.01 -4.80
N VAL A 263 5.09 -25.70 -5.46
CA VAL A 263 5.74 -25.17 -6.65
C VAL A 263 4.71 -25.21 -7.78
N LEU A 264 4.40 -24.04 -8.33
CA LEU A 264 3.50 -23.93 -9.48
C LEU A 264 4.34 -23.67 -10.73
N THR A 265 4.06 -24.42 -11.78
CA THR A 265 4.73 -24.27 -13.06
C THR A 265 3.81 -24.64 -14.19
N ASP A 266 3.96 -23.94 -15.31
CA ASP A 266 3.31 -24.28 -16.55
C ASP A 266 4.25 -23.96 -17.73
N THR A 267 4.02 -24.59 -18.87
CA THR A 267 4.77 -24.36 -20.11
C THR A 267 3.84 -24.41 -21.30
N TYR A 268 3.84 -23.33 -22.07
CA TYR A 268 3.01 -23.18 -23.24
C TYR A 268 3.80 -22.51 -24.36
N GLY A 269 3.91 -23.20 -25.50
CA GLY A 269 4.76 -22.80 -26.61
C GLY A 269 6.21 -22.54 -26.15
N SER A 270 6.66 -21.31 -26.35
CA SER A 270 8.02 -20.86 -26.03
C SER A 270 8.17 -20.28 -24.62
N VAL A 271 7.08 -20.22 -23.85
CA VAL A 271 7.04 -19.59 -22.53
C VAL A 271 6.83 -20.63 -21.44
N SER A 272 7.56 -20.47 -20.34
CA SER A 272 7.40 -21.27 -19.13
C SER A 272 7.39 -20.36 -17.92
N VAL A 273 6.60 -20.72 -16.92
CA VAL A 273 6.45 -19.96 -15.68
C VAL A 273 6.84 -20.84 -14.49
N LEU A 274 7.48 -20.23 -13.50
CA LEU A 274 7.86 -20.86 -12.24
C LEU A 274 7.50 -19.94 -11.07
N LEU A 275 6.71 -20.46 -10.14
CA LEU A 275 6.45 -19.88 -8.83
C LEU A 275 6.92 -20.88 -7.77
N ASP A 276 8.01 -20.55 -7.08
CA ASP A 276 8.58 -21.33 -5.98
C ASP A 276 8.91 -20.39 -4.82
N GLY A 277 8.00 -20.33 -3.85
CA GLY A 277 8.03 -19.36 -2.76
C GLY A 277 8.04 -17.91 -3.28
N ASP A 278 9.13 -17.21 -3.03
CA ASP A 278 9.35 -15.83 -3.46
C ASP A 278 9.96 -15.73 -4.86
N THR A 279 10.46 -16.84 -5.41
CA THR A 279 10.96 -16.90 -6.79
C THR A 279 9.78 -16.99 -7.74
N ARG A 280 9.55 -15.93 -8.51
CA ARG A 280 8.47 -15.84 -9.51
C ARG A 280 9.09 -15.39 -10.82
N THR A 281 9.12 -16.27 -11.81
CA THR A 281 9.83 -16.00 -13.08
C THR A 281 9.08 -16.53 -14.28
N VAL A 282 9.25 -15.84 -15.41
CA VAL A 282 8.89 -16.33 -16.74
C VAL A 282 10.16 -16.53 -17.54
N THR A 283 10.31 -17.70 -18.15
CA THR A 283 11.37 -18.00 -19.10
C THR A 283 10.79 -18.07 -20.51
N ILE A 284 11.38 -17.29 -21.42
CA ILE A 284 11.00 -17.17 -22.82
C ILE A 284 12.13 -17.73 -23.65
N LYS A 285 11.85 -18.80 -24.38
CA LYS A 285 12.80 -19.45 -25.27
C LYS A 285 12.80 -18.79 -26.63
N ARG A 286 13.99 -18.66 -27.21
CA ARG A 286 14.15 -18.16 -28.57
C ARG A 286 13.82 -19.24 -29.59
N THR A 287 12.55 -19.32 -29.97
CA THR A 287 12.00 -20.27 -30.95
C THR A 287 11.44 -19.51 -32.18
N PRO A 288 11.05 -20.20 -33.27
CA PRO A 288 10.43 -19.56 -34.43
C PRO A 288 9.25 -18.63 -34.09
N GLU A 289 8.40 -19.01 -33.13
CA GLU A 289 7.27 -18.20 -32.67
C GLU A 289 7.72 -16.85 -32.09
N THR A 290 8.72 -16.86 -31.21
CA THR A 290 9.29 -15.62 -30.63
C THR A 290 10.24 -14.86 -31.57
N ILE A 291 10.78 -15.53 -32.59
CA ILE A 291 11.56 -14.88 -33.65
C ILE A 291 10.61 -14.05 -34.54
N ALA A 292 9.38 -14.53 -34.76
CA ALA A 292 8.36 -13.80 -35.52
C ALA A 292 7.97 -12.47 -34.84
N TRP A 293 8.17 -12.32 -33.52
CA TRP A 293 7.96 -11.05 -32.82
C TRP A 293 8.79 -9.89 -33.36
N ALA A 294 9.91 -10.17 -34.05
CA ALA A 294 10.70 -9.12 -34.69
C ALA A 294 9.96 -8.44 -35.84
N GLU A 295 9.08 -9.18 -36.53
CA GLU A 295 8.24 -8.67 -37.61
C GLU A 295 6.88 -8.22 -37.09
N ASP A 296 6.29 -8.99 -36.17
CA ASP A 296 4.93 -8.74 -35.64
C ASP A 296 4.88 -7.57 -34.64
N TYR A 297 5.94 -7.40 -33.83
CA TYR A 297 5.91 -6.53 -32.64
C TYR A 297 7.20 -5.69 -32.43
N ASP A 298 8.17 -5.78 -33.34
CA ASP A 298 9.52 -5.18 -33.20
C ASP A 298 10.27 -5.60 -31.92
N ILE A 299 9.98 -6.80 -31.40
CA ILE A 299 10.70 -7.39 -30.25
C ILE A 299 11.73 -8.39 -30.76
N ARG A 300 12.98 -8.26 -30.32
CA ARG A 300 14.07 -9.19 -30.63
C ARG A 300 14.68 -9.75 -29.37
N LEU A 301 14.71 -11.08 -29.28
CA LEU A 301 15.42 -11.81 -28.25
C LEU A 301 16.78 -12.28 -28.80
N ASP A 302 17.87 -11.89 -28.13
CA ASP A 302 19.23 -12.33 -28.47
C ASP A 302 19.49 -13.81 -28.07
N GLY A 303 18.65 -14.35 -27.19
CA GLY A 303 18.70 -15.72 -26.69
C GLY A 303 17.48 -16.02 -25.82
N ASP A 304 17.53 -17.13 -25.08
CA ASP A 304 16.55 -17.41 -24.05
C ASP A 304 16.67 -16.37 -22.93
N VAL A 305 15.55 -15.88 -22.42
CA VAL A 305 15.51 -14.86 -21.36
C VAL A 305 14.65 -15.34 -20.21
N THR A 306 15.14 -15.18 -18.98
CA THR A 306 14.35 -15.40 -17.77
C THR A 306 14.16 -14.06 -17.06
N LEU A 307 12.91 -13.66 -16.85
CA LEU A 307 12.53 -12.40 -16.23
C LEU A 307 11.74 -12.64 -14.95
N PRO A 308 11.95 -11.83 -13.89
CA PRO A 308 11.14 -11.91 -12.68
C PRO A 308 9.74 -11.34 -12.93
N ILE A 309 8.73 -11.95 -12.32
CA ILE A 309 7.39 -11.36 -12.18
C ILE A 309 7.41 -10.47 -10.93
N ARG A 310 7.27 -9.17 -11.12
CA ARG A 310 7.17 -8.19 -10.04
C ARG A 310 5.71 -8.00 -9.63
N ASN A 311 5.50 -7.51 -8.41
CA ASN A 311 4.20 -7.10 -7.87
C ASN A 311 3.15 -8.21 -7.78
N ALA A 312 3.56 -9.46 -7.94
CA ALA A 312 2.77 -10.61 -7.56
C ALA A 312 2.81 -10.69 -6.02
N TYR A 313 1.76 -10.25 -5.33
CA TYR A 313 1.73 -10.20 -3.85
C TYR A 313 0.87 -11.29 -3.22
N HIS A 314 0.07 -12.01 -4.01
CA HIS A 314 -0.81 -13.04 -3.49
C HIS A 314 -0.12 -14.39 -3.31
N ASN A 315 -0.79 -15.26 -2.56
CA ASN A 315 -0.59 -16.70 -2.62
C ASN A 315 -1.40 -17.24 -3.78
N TYR A 316 -0.76 -18.07 -4.59
CA TYR A 316 -1.40 -18.67 -5.75
C TYR A 316 -1.56 -20.17 -5.55
N VAL A 317 -2.67 -20.70 -6.06
CA VAL A 317 -3.03 -22.12 -5.98
C VAL A 317 -2.97 -22.82 -7.33
N ASP A 318 -2.99 -22.04 -8.42
CA ASP A 318 -2.92 -22.57 -9.78
C ASP A 318 -2.27 -21.54 -10.72
N VAL A 319 -1.66 -22.03 -11.79
CA VAL A 319 -1.07 -21.21 -12.86
C VAL A 319 -1.33 -21.85 -14.21
N CYS A 320 -1.71 -21.05 -15.19
CA CYS A 320 -1.92 -21.51 -16.56
C CYS A 320 -1.50 -20.43 -17.54
N ILE A 321 -0.82 -20.81 -18.62
CA ILE A 321 -0.43 -19.94 -19.72
C ILE A 321 -1.41 -20.18 -20.88
N GLY A 322 -1.93 -19.10 -21.46
CA GLY A 322 -2.69 -19.12 -22.72
C GLY A 322 -2.25 -18.03 -23.67
N GLU A 323 -3.04 -17.78 -24.70
CA GLU A 323 -2.77 -16.77 -25.72
C GLU A 323 -3.90 -15.73 -25.86
N LEU A 324 -3.53 -14.53 -26.32
CA LEU A 324 -4.46 -13.49 -26.79
C LEU A 324 -4.35 -13.28 -28.31
N GLY A 325 -5.46 -13.31 -29.03
CA GLY A 325 -5.47 -12.94 -30.45
C GLY A 325 -4.85 -13.98 -31.38
N ALA A 326 -4.29 -13.53 -32.51
CA ALA A 326 -3.94 -14.41 -33.65
C ALA A 326 -2.44 -14.69 -33.84
N SER A 327 -1.56 -13.84 -33.31
CA SER A 327 -0.11 -14.06 -33.24
C SER A 327 0.25 -14.53 -31.84
N PHE A 328 1.38 -15.23 -31.68
CA PHE A 328 1.81 -15.80 -30.40
C PHE A 328 1.96 -14.70 -29.33
N HIS A 329 0.94 -14.54 -28.48
CA HIS A 329 0.84 -13.52 -27.44
C HIS A 329 0.55 -14.19 -26.10
N PRO A 330 1.59 -14.70 -25.41
CA PRO A 330 1.41 -15.48 -24.20
C PRO A 330 1.01 -14.61 -23.01
N VAL A 331 0.02 -15.09 -22.24
CA VAL A 331 -0.42 -14.50 -20.98
C VAL A 331 -0.36 -15.56 -19.88
N VAL A 332 0.29 -15.21 -18.77
CA VAL A 332 0.32 -16.05 -17.56
C VAL A 332 -0.87 -15.65 -16.68
N TYR A 333 -1.75 -16.61 -16.39
CA TYR A 333 -2.84 -16.45 -15.44
C TYR A 333 -2.48 -17.07 -14.09
N LEU A 334 -2.72 -16.33 -13.01
CA LEU A 334 -2.38 -16.69 -11.65
C LEU A 334 -3.65 -16.73 -10.81
N LEU A 335 -4.09 -17.92 -10.38
CA LEU A 335 -5.25 -18.08 -9.53
C LEU A 335 -4.85 -17.93 -8.06
N THR A 336 -5.45 -16.97 -7.37
CA THR A 336 -5.20 -16.73 -5.96
C THR A 336 -5.96 -17.67 -5.04
N GLU A 337 -5.49 -17.82 -3.78
CA GLU A 337 -6.22 -18.56 -2.74
C GLU A 337 -7.62 -17.99 -2.45
N ASP A 338 -7.83 -16.70 -2.68
CA ASP A 338 -9.12 -16.01 -2.53
C ASP A 338 -10.04 -16.18 -3.77
N GLY A 339 -9.58 -16.89 -4.81
CA GLY A 339 -10.38 -17.30 -5.95
C GLY A 339 -10.52 -16.28 -7.07
N PHE A 340 -9.79 -15.17 -7.06
CA PHE A 340 -9.67 -14.26 -8.22
C PHE A 340 -8.41 -14.54 -9.03
N VAL A 341 -8.40 -14.02 -10.26
CA VAL A 341 -7.29 -14.18 -11.20
C VAL A 341 -6.49 -12.88 -11.34
N GLU A 342 -5.18 -12.95 -11.15
CA GLU A 342 -4.24 -11.95 -11.64
C GLU A 342 -3.57 -12.45 -12.93
N TYR A 343 -2.96 -11.56 -13.70
CA TYR A 343 -2.30 -11.94 -14.95
C TYR A 343 -1.01 -11.16 -15.22
N VAL A 344 -0.17 -11.76 -16.05
CA VAL A 344 1.04 -11.15 -16.63
C VAL A 344 0.94 -11.27 -18.14
N ASP A 345 0.76 -10.14 -18.82
CA ASP A 345 0.86 -10.06 -20.27
C ASP A 345 2.35 -9.98 -20.66
N VAL A 346 2.93 -11.12 -21.05
CA VAL A 346 4.37 -11.26 -21.27
C VAL A 346 4.83 -10.38 -22.43
N LEU A 347 4.11 -10.43 -23.55
CA LEU A 347 4.46 -9.66 -24.74
C LEU A 347 4.36 -8.16 -24.48
N ARG A 348 3.28 -7.72 -23.83
CA ARG A 348 3.05 -6.31 -23.56
C ARG A 348 4.03 -5.73 -22.57
N CYS A 349 4.38 -6.47 -21.53
CA CYS A 349 5.44 -6.06 -20.62
C CYS A 349 6.78 -5.88 -21.36
N LEU A 350 7.10 -6.79 -22.29
CA LEU A 350 8.31 -6.71 -23.11
C LEU A 350 8.35 -5.51 -24.07
N LEU A 351 7.19 -5.13 -24.62
CA LEU A 351 7.08 -3.94 -25.49
C LEU A 351 7.51 -2.66 -24.77
N TYR A 352 7.32 -2.60 -23.44
CA TYR A 352 7.60 -1.40 -22.64
C TYR A 352 8.85 -1.51 -21.77
N GLY A 353 9.61 -2.60 -21.85
CA GLY A 353 10.84 -2.80 -21.09
C GLY A 353 11.17 -4.26 -20.82
N GLN A 354 12.15 -4.52 -19.97
CA GLN A 354 12.53 -5.89 -19.56
C GLN A 354 12.01 -6.27 -18.17
N SER A 355 10.82 -5.77 -17.82
CA SER A 355 10.20 -5.98 -16.51
C SER A 355 8.81 -6.56 -16.70
N LEU A 356 8.55 -7.72 -16.09
CA LEU A 356 7.21 -8.31 -16.08
C LEU A 356 6.49 -7.87 -14.81
N PHE A 357 5.27 -7.39 -14.95
CA PHE A 357 4.44 -6.92 -13.85
C PHE A 357 3.16 -7.75 -13.77
N CYS A 358 2.82 -8.15 -12.54
CA CYS A 358 1.51 -8.68 -12.24
C CYS A 358 0.51 -7.51 -12.14
N ALA A 359 -0.54 -7.57 -12.94
CA ALA A 359 -1.60 -6.56 -12.97
C ALA A 359 -2.54 -6.69 -11.75
N ASP A 360 -3.59 -5.88 -11.72
CA ASP A 360 -4.62 -5.96 -10.69
C ASP A 360 -5.45 -7.25 -10.83
N PRO A 361 -6.03 -7.75 -9.73
CA PRO A 361 -7.02 -8.81 -9.78
C PRO A 361 -8.20 -8.50 -10.71
N ILE A 362 -8.54 -9.46 -11.56
CA ILE A 362 -9.75 -9.45 -12.36
C ILE A 362 -10.90 -9.98 -11.50
N TYR A 363 -11.53 -9.13 -10.70
CA TYR A 363 -12.59 -9.58 -9.78
C TYR A 363 -13.87 -10.04 -10.46
N ILE A 364 -14.07 -9.74 -11.75
CA ILE A 364 -15.15 -10.31 -12.55
C ILE A 364 -14.95 -11.84 -12.71
N ALA A 365 -13.69 -12.29 -12.73
CA ALA A 365 -13.31 -13.69 -12.69
C ALA A 365 -12.93 -14.07 -11.24
N ASN A 366 -13.94 -14.29 -10.40
CA ASN A 366 -13.80 -14.65 -8.98
C ASN A 366 -14.41 -16.02 -8.66
N ASN A 367 -14.31 -16.44 -7.39
CA ASN A 367 -14.78 -17.74 -6.89
C ASN A 367 -14.20 -18.95 -7.66
N GLY A 368 -13.05 -18.74 -8.31
CA GLY A 368 -12.31 -19.73 -9.04
C GLY A 368 -11.70 -20.78 -8.14
N THR A 369 -11.61 -21.99 -8.67
CA THR A 369 -11.03 -23.17 -8.00
C THR A 369 -9.93 -23.84 -8.80
N ALA A 370 -9.90 -23.60 -10.12
CA ALA A 370 -8.87 -24.09 -11.02
C ALA A 370 -8.85 -23.25 -12.31
N LEU A 371 -7.73 -23.28 -13.01
CA LEU A 371 -7.58 -22.78 -14.36
C LEU A 371 -7.64 -23.93 -15.36
N ALA A 372 -8.15 -23.66 -16.55
CA ALA A 372 -8.30 -24.66 -17.58
C ALA A 372 -7.94 -24.10 -18.96
N LEU A 373 -6.94 -24.70 -19.59
CA LEU A 373 -6.63 -24.44 -20.99
C LEU A 373 -7.61 -25.18 -21.92
N ARG A 374 -8.14 -24.47 -22.92
CA ARG A 374 -8.98 -24.97 -24.01
C ARG A 374 -8.43 -24.42 -25.31
N ASP A 375 -7.85 -25.31 -26.12
CA ASP A 375 -7.09 -24.98 -27.33
C ASP A 375 -5.89 -24.04 -27.03
N ALA A 376 -6.13 -22.72 -26.93
CA ALA A 376 -5.17 -21.70 -26.53
C ALA A 376 -5.71 -20.70 -25.49
N GLU A 377 -6.99 -20.81 -25.13
CA GLU A 377 -7.66 -19.87 -24.23
C GLU A 377 -7.76 -20.47 -22.82
N VAL A 378 -7.55 -19.64 -21.80
CA VAL A 378 -7.68 -20.06 -20.39
C VAL A 378 -9.02 -19.62 -19.85
N SER A 379 -9.69 -20.55 -19.18
CA SER A 379 -10.92 -20.30 -18.44
C SER A 379 -10.71 -20.47 -16.94
N LEU A 380 -11.44 -19.68 -16.16
CA LEU A 380 -11.60 -19.87 -14.72
C LEU A 380 -12.72 -20.88 -14.47
N LEU A 381 -12.43 -21.94 -13.72
CA LEU A 381 -13.41 -22.94 -13.29
C LEU A 381 -13.88 -22.64 -11.86
N CYS A 382 -15.19 -22.48 -11.68
CA CYS A 382 -15.79 -22.19 -10.38
C CYS A 382 -16.41 -23.44 -9.75
N ALA A 383 -16.53 -23.43 -8.42
CA ALA A 383 -17.11 -24.55 -7.66
C ALA A 383 -18.58 -24.86 -7.99
N ASP A 384 -19.32 -23.86 -8.48
CA ASP A 384 -20.72 -24.00 -8.90
C ASP A 384 -20.87 -24.56 -10.33
N GLY A 385 -19.75 -24.86 -11.00
CA GLY A 385 -19.70 -25.38 -12.36
C GLY A 385 -19.74 -24.29 -13.43
N THR A 386 -19.72 -23.01 -13.06
CA THR A 386 -19.52 -21.92 -14.03
C THR A 386 -18.09 -21.90 -14.55
N GLU A 387 -17.96 -21.48 -15.81
CA GLU A 387 -16.69 -21.35 -16.51
C GLU A 387 -16.65 -19.97 -17.18
N THR A 388 -15.58 -19.22 -16.94
CA THR A 388 -15.41 -17.85 -17.45
C THR A 388 -14.12 -17.77 -18.26
N GLU A 389 -14.22 -17.51 -19.56
CA GLU A 389 -13.07 -17.26 -20.43
C GLU A 389 -12.34 -15.99 -20.00
N LEU A 390 -11.02 -16.06 -19.82
CA LEU A 390 -10.21 -14.96 -19.30
C LEU A 390 -9.70 -14.04 -20.40
N ALA A 391 -9.59 -14.51 -21.64
CA ALA A 391 -9.05 -13.73 -22.76
C ALA A 391 -9.83 -12.42 -23.01
N PRO A 392 -11.18 -12.39 -23.04
CA PRO A 392 -11.92 -11.14 -23.21
C PRO A 392 -11.72 -10.14 -22.06
N LEU A 393 -11.67 -10.63 -20.83
CA LEU A 393 -11.45 -9.81 -19.64
C LEU A 393 -10.04 -9.21 -19.67
N THR A 394 -9.04 -10.04 -20.01
CA THR A 394 -7.65 -9.59 -20.15
C THR A 394 -7.52 -8.53 -21.22
N ALA A 395 -8.17 -8.71 -22.38
CA ALA A 395 -8.18 -7.74 -23.46
C ALA A 395 -8.80 -6.40 -23.05
N GLU A 396 -9.84 -6.41 -22.21
CA GLU A 396 -10.45 -5.19 -21.65
C GLU A 396 -9.46 -4.45 -20.74
N TRP A 397 -8.82 -5.12 -19.80
CA TRP A 397 -7.80 -4.52 -18.93
C TRP A 397 -6.58 -4.01 -19.70
N ASN A 398 -6.31 -4.64 -20.82
CA ASN A 398 -5.28 -4.26 -21.78
C ASN A 398 -5.72 -3.13 -22.72
N SER A 399 -6.97 -2.65 -22.72
CA SER A 399 -7.34 -1.47 -23.50
C SER A 399 -6.81 -0.18 -22.83
N PRO A 400 -6.66 0.93 -23.55
CA PRO A 400 -6.36 2.23 -22.91
C PRO A 400 -7.39 2.53 -21.82
N GLN A 401 -6.92 2.68 -20.58
CA GLN A 401 -7.74 2.97 -19.41
C GLN A 401 -7.47 4.39 -18.93
N GLN A 402 -8.46 4.99 -18.27
CA GLN A 402 -8.21 6.19 -17.48
C GLN A 402 -7.20 5.86 -16.37
N VAL A 403 -6.31 6.81 -16.08
CA VAL A 403 -5.35 6.70 -14.98
C VAL A 403 -5.63 7.76 -13.93
N ASP A 404 -5.29 7.45 -12.69
CA ASP A 404 -5.38 8.36 -11.53
C ASP A 404 -4.60 9.68 -11.72
N SER A 405 -3.61 9.66 -12.61
CA SER A 405 -2.69 10.76 -12.91
C SER A 405 -3.09 11.58 -14.15
N THR A 406 -4.38 11.67 -14.46
CA THR A 406 -4.90 12.48 -15.59
C THR A 406 -4.59 13.97 -15.40
N GLY A 407 -4.11 14.66 -16.43
CA GLY A 407 -3.78 16.08 -16.40
C GLY A 407 -2.70 16.47 -17.41
N SER A 408 -2.41 17.77 -17.48
CA SER A 408 -1.33 18.31 -18.31
C SER A 408 -0.17 18.75 -17.44
N PHE A 409 1.04 18.31 -17.75
CA PHE A 409 2.23 18.50 -16.92
C PHE A 409 3.40 19.00 -17.76
N SER A 410 4.27 19.80 -17.16
CA SER A 410 5.43 20.39 -17.84
C SER A 410 6.71 20.24 -17.05
N LEU A 411 7.83 20.19 -17.77
CA LEU A 411 9.17 20.12 -17.23
C LEU A 411 10.01 21.23 -17.87
N GLY A 412 10.76 21.97 -17.05
CA GLY A 412 11.61 23.07 -17.50
C GLY A 412 10.82 24.30 -17.94
N GLU A 413 11.56 25.31 -18.43
CA GLU A 413 11.02 26.57 -18.95
C GLU A 413 11.80 26.98 -20.20
N GLY A 414 11.22 27.87 -21.02
CA GLY A 414 11.92 28.46 -22.17
C GLY A 414 12.42 27.42 -23.16
N GLU A 415 13.74 27.34 -23.35
CA GLU A 415 14.37 26.43 -24.32
C GLU A 415 14.50 24.98 -23.84
N ASP A 416 14.17 24.68 -22.58
CA ASP A 416 14.18 23.32 -22.01
C ASP A 416 12.76 22.77 -21.80
N TRP A 417 11.74 23.46 -22.33
CA TRP A 417 10.35 23.14 -22.07
C TRP A 417 9.91 21.84 -22.74
N CYS A 418 9.46 20.89 -21.91
CA CYS A 418 8.85 19.62 -22.31
C CYS A 418 7.50 19.48 -21.59
N TRP A 419 6.59 18.68 -22.14
CA TRP A 419 5.28 18.47 -21.51
C TRP A 419 4.71 17.08 -21.78
N LEU A 420 3.85 16.63 -20.87
CA LEU A 420 3.13 15.37 -20.89
C LEU A 420 1.66 15.66 -20.60
N ASP A 421 0.77 15.20 -21.47
CA ASP A 421 -0.67 15.30 -21.28
C ASP A 421 -1.29 13.90 -21.25
N LEU A 422 -2.05 13.63 -20.19
CA LEU A 422 -2.75 12.37 -19.95
C LEU A 422 -4.24 12.68 -19.86
N ASN A 423 -5.05 12.06 -20.73
CA ASN A 423 -6.48 12.32 -20.78
C ASN A 423 -7.31 11.17 -20.18
N SER A 424 -8.58 11.47 -19.90
CA SER A 424 -9.51 10.55 -19.25
C SER A 424 -9.91 9.31 -20.08
N GLY A 425 -9.41 9.17 -21.31
CA GLY A 425 -9.61 7.98 -22.15
C GLY A 425 -8.36 7.11 -22.29
N GLY A 426 -7.33 7.33 -21.48
CA GLY A 426 -6.04 6.64 -21.58
C GLY A 426 -5.15 7.12 -22.72
N GLY A 427 -5.52 8.23 -23.38
CA GLY A 427 -4.69 8.87 -24.39
C GLY A 427 -3.56 9.67 -23.74
N CYS A 428 -2.43 9.70 -24.43
CA CYS A 428 -1.21 10.37 -23.99
C CYS A 428 -0.66 11.23 -25.12
N GLN A 429 -0.23 12.44 -24.79
CA GLN A 429 0.58 13.28 -25.66
C GLN A 429 1.86 13.68 -24.93
N LEU A 430 2.97 13.72 -25.64
CA LEU A 430 4.29 13.99 -25.08
C LEU A 430 5.05 14.90 -26.02
N ALA A 431 5.52 16.04 -25.52
CA ALA A 431 6.48 16.86 -26.22
C ALA A 431 7.84 16.85 -25.53
N THR A 432 8.88 16.62 -26.31
CA THR A 432 10.26 16.57 -25.83
C THR A 432 11.13 17.59 -26.58
N HIS A 433 12.31 17.88 -26.02
CA HIS A 433 13.35 18.71 -26.64
C HIS A 433 12.83 20.09 -27.09
N ASN A 434 12.38 20.92 -26.15
CA ASN A 434 11.85 22.26 -26.44
C ASN A 434 10.65 22.25 -27.39
N ASN A 435 9.67 21.40 -27.09
CA ASN A 435 8.46 21.29 -27.92
C ASN A 435 8.77 20.98 -29.41
N ARG A 436 9.89 20.30 -29.70
CA ARG A 436 10.33 20.01 -31.07
C ARG A 436 9.77 18.70 -31.57
N TYR A 437 9.61 17.73 -30.68
CA TYR A 437 9.15 16.40 -31.01
C TYR A 437 7.88 16.08 -30.25
N PHE A 438 6.79 15.95 -31.00
CA PHE A 438 5.45 15.70 -30.48
C PHE A 438 5.07 14.25 -30.76
N TYR A 439 4.81 13.51 -29.71
CA TYR A 439 4.31 12.16 -29.78
C TYR A 439 2.87 12.12 -29.26
N GLN A 440 2.06 11.24 -29.83
CA GLN A 440 0.71 10.96 -29.38
C GLN A 440 0.49 9.45 -29.33
N GLY A 441 -0.37 8.98 -28.44
CA GLY A 441 -0.67 7.57 -28.33
C GLY A 441 -1.50 7.28 -27.09
N ALA A 442 -1.18 6.18 -26.41
CA ALA A 442 -1.93 5.73 -25.26
C ALA A 442 -1.00 5.16 -24.17
N VAL A 443 -1.54 5.13 -22.96
CA VAL A 443 -0.96 4.40 -21.84
C VAL A 443 -1.65 3.06 -21.64
N THR A 444 -0.88 2.13 -21.08
CA THR A 444 -1.30 0.79 -20.69
C THR A 444 -1.04 0.63 -19.21
N TYR A 445 -2.00 0.08 -18.46
CA TYR A 445 -1.73 -0.36 -17.10
C TYR A 445 -0.88 -1.63 -17.05
N LEU A 446 0.22 -1.61 -16.31
CA LEU A 446 1.10 -2.76 -16.11
C LEU A 446 1.02 -3.33 -14.69
N GLY A 447 0.66 -2.51 -13.69
CA GLY A 447 0.59 -2.91 -12.30
C GLY A 447 0.79 -1.74 -11.34
N ALA A 448 0.95 -2.01 -10.04
CA ALA A 448 1.16 -1.00 -9.01
C ALA A 448 2.54 -1.16 -8.35
N THR A 449 3.25 -0.06 -8.13
CA THR A 449 4.58 -0.04 -7.47
C THR A 449 4.58 0.93 -6.29
N PRO A 450 5.54 0.84 -5.35
CA PRO A 450 5.72 1.87 -4.32
C PRO A 450 5.97 3.28 -4.88
N ASP A 451 6.49 3.38 -6.11
CA ASP A 451 6.76 4.64 -6.80
C ASP A 451 5.52 5.21 -7.52
N GLY A 452 4.42 4.45 -7.61
CA GLY A 452 3.19 4.85 -8.27
C GLY A 452 2.58 3.79 -9.19
N THR A 453 1.58 4.20 -9.97
CA THR A 453 0.88 3.38 -10.97
C THR A 453 1.85 3.07 -12.12
N ALA A 454 2.19 1.79 -12.34
CA ALA A 454 3.09 1.38 -13.41
C ALA A 454 2.37 1.36 -14.75
N LEU A 455 2.86 2.18 -15.69
CA LEU A 455 2.29 2.34 -17.01
C LEU A 455 3.30 2.04 -18.11
N GLY A 456 2.82 1.44 -19.19
CA GLY A 456 3.50 1.30 -20.46
C GLY A 456 3.01 2.35 -21.45
N PHE A 457 3.92 3.10 -22.07
CA PHE A 457 3.63 4.15 -23.02
C PHE A 457 3.92 3.64 -24.43
N SER A 458 2.96 3.80 -25.34
CA SER A 458 3.17 3.56 -26.77
C SER A 458 2.77 4.81 -27.52
N LEU A 459 3.77 5.54 -28.03
CA LEU A 459 3.56 6.84 -28.65
C LEU A 459 4.17 6.87 -30.05
N ILE A 460 3.51 7.58 -30.97
CA ILE A 460 3.92 7.75 -32.35
C ILE A 460 4.04 9.23 -32.67
N ARG A 461 4.98 9.57 -33.55
CA ARG A 461 5.06 10.87 -34.20
C ARG A 461 5.22 10.72 -35.71
N ASP A 462 4.69 11.66 -36.45
CA ASP A 462 4.93 11.75 -37.89
C ASP A 462 6.21 12.55 -38.18
N THR A 463 7.08 12.01 -39.03
CA THR A 463 8.28 12.71 -39.51
C THR A 463 8.35 12.70 -41.04
N GLU A 464 9.23 13.50 -41.62
CA GLU A 464 9.49 13.50 -43.06
C GLU A 464 9.98 12.13 -43.59
N ASN A 465 10.55 11.29 -42.72
CA ASN A 465 11.05 9.96 -43.06
C ASN A 465 10.06 8.83 -42.73
N GLY A 466 8.83 9.18 -42.33
CA GLY A 466 7.80 8.23 -41.89
C GLY A 466 7.51 8.30 -40.39
N PRO A 467 6.60 7.46 -39.89
CA PRO A 467 6.26 7.43 -38.47
C PRO A 467 7.43 6.93 -37.63
N GLU A 468 7.68 7.58 -36.52
CA GLU A 468 8.61 7.13 -35.49
C GLU A 468 7.85 6.76 -34.22
N TRP A 469 8.18 5.60 -33.65
CA TRP A 469 7.55 5.05 -32.45
C TRP A 469 8.49 5.15 -31.26
N VAL A 470 7.92 5.43 -30.10
CA VAL A 470 8.60 5.40 -28.80
C VAL A 470 7.76 4.58 -27.84
N ALA A 471 8.40 3.58 -27.23
CA ALA A 471 7.81 2.76 -26.19
C ALA A 471 8.71 2.75 -24.95
N PHE A 472 8.12 2.96 -23.78
CA PHE A 472 8.82 2.93 -22.49
C PHE A 472 7.83 2.61 -21.36
N SER A 473 8.34 2.35 -20.16
CA SER A 473 7.52 2.17 -18.96
C SER A 473 7.96 3.08 -17.82
N ALA A 474 6.99 3.60 -17.08
CA ALA A 474 7.22 4.45 -15.91
C ALA A 474 6.13 4.26 -14.86
N ALA A 475 6.49 4.41 -13.58
CA ALA A 475 5.55 4.61 -12.50
C ALA A 475 5.18 6.09 -12.42
N LEU A 476 3.88 6.37 -12.35
CA LEU A 476 3.34 7.72 -12.20
C LEU A 476 2.74 7.91 -10.82
N LYS A 477 3.06 9.05 -10.20
CA LYS A 477 2.49 9.48 -8.92
C LYS A 477 2.13 10.95 -8.97
N LEU A 478 0.85 11.27 -8.82
CA LEU A 478 0.39 12.63 -8.63
C LEU A 478 0.54 13.05 -7.16
N ASP A 479 1.38 14.04 -6.87
CA ASP A 479 1.55 14.59 -5.53
C ASP A 479 0.78 15.91 -5.36
N TYR A 480 -0.42 15.80 -4.81
CA TYR A 480 -1.31 16.94 -4.58
C TYR A 480 -0.76 18.00 -3.62
N ARG A 481 0.25 17.68 -2.79
CA ARG A 481 0.82 18.67 -1.84
C ARG A 481 1.68 19.71 -2.53
N ILE A 482 2.30 19.32 -3.64
CA ILE A 482 3.18 20.19 -4.43
C ILE A 482 2.63 20.44 -5.84
N ASP A 483 1.46 19.88 -6.17
CA ASP A 483 0.79 20.01 -7.46
C ASP A 483 1.68 19.58 -8.65
N CYS A 484 2.35 18.43 -8.48
CA CYS A 484 3.28 17.87 -9.45
C CYS A 484 3.00 16.39 -9.74
N LEU A 485 3.32 15.97 -10.95
CA LEU A 485 3.43 14.57 -11.35
C LEU A 485 4.88 14.11 -11.20
N ILE A 486 5.10 13.05 -10.44
CA ILE A 486 6.37 12.34 -10.37
C ILE A 486 6.34 11.19 -11.37
N LEU A 487 7.31 11.17 -12.28
CA LEU A 487 7.49 10.12 -13.28
C LEU A 487 8.80 9.37 -12.99
N THR A 488 8.68 8.10 -12.63
CA THR A 488 9.81 7.23 -12.29
C THR A 488 10.00 6.15 -13.36
N PRO A 489 11.11 6.13 -14.12
CA PRO A 489 11.34 5.11 -15.13
C PRO A 489 11.38 3.69 -14.56
N LEU A 490 10.65 2.75 -15.16
CA LEU A 490 10.65 1.33 -14.76
C LEU A 490 11.64 0.49 -15.57
N SER A 491 11.98 0.96 -16.76
CA SER A 491 12.97 0.35 -17.64
C SER A 491 13.59 1.42 -18.54
N GLY A 492 14.92 1.37 -18.70
CA GLY A 492 15.65 2.26 -19.61
C GLY A 492 15.75 3.71 -19.12
N GLN A 493 15.94 4.62 -20.08
CA GLN A 493 16.01 6.07 -19.84
C GLN A 493 14.62 6.69 -19.96
N ASN A 494 14.37 7.77 -19.20
CA ASN A 494 13.14 8.54 -19.36
C ASN A 494 13.14 9.27 -20.72
N PRO A 495 11.97 9.38 -21.37
CA PRO A 495 11.89 9.92 -22.73
C PRO A 495 12.06 11.44 -22.80
N LEU A 496 11.97 12.15 -21.67
CA LEU A 496 11.98 13.61 -21.61
C LEU A 496 13.40 14.18 -21.58
N THR A 497 14.31 13.52 -20.87
CA THR A 497 15.68 13.99 -20.60
C THR A 497 16.75 12.94 -20.93
N ASN A 498 16.37 11.70 -21.29
CA ASN A 498 17.26 10.56 -21.49
C ASN A 498 18.08 10.18 -20.23
N GLU A 499 17.58 10.51 -19.04
CA GLU A 499 18.20 10.15 -17.76
C GLU A 499 17.49 8.95 -17.11
N THR A 500 18.07 8.37 -16.07
CA THR A 500 17.47 7.24 -15.33
C THR A 500 16.83 7.66 -14.00
N VAL A 501 16.88 8.95 -13.66
CA VAL A 501 16.32 9.48 -12.42
C VAL A 501 14.85 9.83 -12.57
N PRO A 502 14.07 9.83 -11.46
CA PRO A 502 12.71 10.34 -11.46
C PRO A 502 12.64 11.81 -11.89
N LEU A 503 11.56 12.17 -12.58
CA LEU A 503 11.25 13.54 -12.98
C LEU A 503 10.08 14.08 -12.18
N VAL A 504 10.13 15.37 -11.86
CA VAL A 504 9.03 16.11 -11.22
C VAL A 504 8.50 17.10 -12.24
N LEU A 505 7.29 16.88 -12.73
CA LEU A 505 6.62 17.72 -13.71
C LEU A 505 5.55 18.57 -13.01
N THR A 506 5.56 19.87 -13.28
CA THR A 506 4.59 20.83 -12.71
C THR A 506 3.27 20.71 -13.43
N HIS A 507 2.17 20.66 -12.69
CA HIS A 507 0.83 20.68 -13.26
C HIS A 507 0.53 22.01 -13.97
N SER A 508 -0.09 21.93 -15.15
CA SER A 508 -0.43 23.05 -16.01
C SER A 508 -1.94 23.20 -16.10
N TYR A 509 -2.43 24.41 -15.81
CA TYR A 509 -3.87 24.74 -15.86
C TYR A 509 -4.34 25.37 -17.18
N GLY A 510 -3.43 25.51 -18.16
CA GLY A 510 -3.71 26.12 -19.47
C GLY A 510 -2.87 27.35 -19.77
#